data_AF-A0A975F8B6-F1
#
_entry.id   AF-A0A975F8B6-F1
#
_cell.length_a   1.000
_cell.length_b   1.000
_cell.length_c   1.000
_cell.angle_alpha   90.00
_cell.angle_beta   90.00
_cell.angle_gamma   90.00
#
_symmetry.space_group_name_H-M   'P 1'
#
loop_
_entity.id
_entity.type
_entity.pdbx_description
1 polymer ?
#
loop_
_entity_poly.entity_id
_entity_poly.type
_entity_poly.pdbx_seq_one_letter_code
_entity_poly.pdbx_strand_id
1 'polypeptide(L)' 'MKEKKSSRSIRLEPEVESWLKTKAKAEDRSLSAEINRLLRQAKEAEQKEAA' A
#
# COMPACT_ATOMS: atom_id res chain seq x y z
N MET A 1 -3.13 23.01 -9.41
CA MET A 1 -2.01 22.82 -8.46
C MET A 1 -1.83 21.32 -8.23
N LYS A 2 -0.63 20.75 -8.42
CA LYS A 2 -0.36 19.35 -8.03
C LYS A 2 -0.26 19.31 -6.51
N GLU A 3 -1.19 18.64 -5.84
CA GLU A 3 -1.10 18.41 -4.39
C GLU A 3 0.21 17.69 -4.07
N LYS A 4 1.06 18.32 -3.24
CA LYS A 4 2.27 17.68 -2.73
C LYS A 4 1.84 16.64 -1.71
N LYS A 5 1.92 15.36 -2.08
CA LYS A 5 1.67 14.25 -1.16
C LYS A 5 2.70 14.32 -0.02
N SER A 6 2.22 14.46 1.22
CA SER A 6 3.08 14.45 2.40
C SER A 6 3.81 13.11 2.51
N SER A 7 5.14 13.12 2.61
CA SER A 7 5.90 11.92 2.94
C SER A 7 5.57 11.53 4.38
N ARG A 8 4.83 10.44 4.57
CA ARG A 8 4.59 9.86 5.90
C ARG A 8 5.54 8.69 6.08
N SER A 9 6.25 8.67 7.21
CA SER A 9 7.02 7.51 7.63
C SER A 9 6.07 6.53 8.31
N ILE A 10 5.92 5.34 7.75
CA ILE A 10 5.12 4.25 8.32
C ILE A 10 6.10 3.21 8.85
N ARG A 11 5.93 2.79 10.11
CA ARG A 11 6.67 1.66 10.66
C ARG A 11 5.97 0.38 10.25
N LEU A 12 6.71 -0.51 9.59
CA LEU A 12 6.26 -1.83 9.21
C LEU A 12 7.10 -2.86 9.98
N GLU A 13 6.47 -3.96 10.36
CA GLU A 13 7.22 -5.12 10.84
C GLU A 13 8.16 -5.60 9.71
N PRO A 14 9.39 -6.06 10.03
CA PRO A 14 10.38 -6.43 9.02
C PRO A 14 9.89 -7.48 8.02
N GLU A 15 9.11 -8.44 8.50
CA GLU A 15 8.51 -9.50 7.67
C GLU A 15 7.53 -8.91 6.64
N VAL A 16 6.68 -7.99 7.07
CA VAL A 16 5.69 -7.33 6.21
C VAL A 16 6.38 -6.44 5.18
N GLU A 17 7.44 -5.73 5.57
CA GLU A 17 8.21 -4.92 4.62
C GLU A 17 8.88 -5.79 3.55
N SER A 18 9.46 -6.92 3.94
CA SER A 18 10.08 -7.87 3.01
C SER A 18 9.06 -8.46 2.02
N TRP A 19 7.89 -8.85 2.53
CA TRP A 19 6.78 -9.32 1.70
C TRP A 19 6.33 -8.26 0.71
N LEU A 20 6.13 -7.01 1.15
CA LEU A 20 5.72 -5.90 0.29
C LEU A 20 6.75 -5.57 -0.79
N LYS A 21 8.05 -5.57 -0.45
CA LYS A 21 9.13 -5.35 -1.42
C LYS A 21 9.16 -6.43 -2.51
N THR A 22 8.99 -7.69 -2.11
CA THR A 22 8.93 -8.82 -3.04
C THR A 22 7.74 -8.69 -3.99
N LYS A 23 6.56 -8.38 -3.44
CA LYS A 23 5.33 -8.21 -4.22
C LYS A 23 5.40 -7.02 -5.17
N ALA A 24 5.92 -5.89 -4.71
CA ALA A 24 6.10 -4.70 -5.54
C ALA A 24 7.05 -4.97 -6.72
N LYS A 25 8.15 -5.71 -6.48
CA LYS A 25 9.09 -6.11 -7.53
C LYS A 25 8.44 -7.06 -8.55
N ALA A 26 7.65 -8.04 -8.10
CA ALA A 26 6.96 -8.97 -8.98
C ALA A 26 5.95 -8.27 -9.91
N GLU A 27 5.35 -7.18 -9.45
CA GLU A 27 4.33 -6.40 -10.17
C GLU A 27 4.90 -5.19 -10.94
N ASP A 28 6.24 -5.04 -10.99
CA ASP A 28 6.93 -3.88 -11.57
C ASP A 28 6.43 -2.52 -11.04
N ARG A 29 6.26 -2.43 -9.72
CA ARG A 29 5.77 -1.24 -9.01
C ARG A 29 6.74 -0.75 -7.95
N SER A 30 6.64 0.54 -7.63
CA SER A 30 7.27 1.06 -6.41
C SER A 30 6.57 0.51 -5.17
N LEU A 31 7.32 0.38 -4.07
CA LEU A 31 6.79 -0.03 -2.77
C LEU A 31 5.58 0.82 -2.35
N SER A 32 5.65 2.13 -2.56
CA SER A 32 4.56 3.05 -2.22
C SER A 32 3.32 2.86 -3.10
N ALA A 33 3.48 2.54 -4.38
CA ALA A 33 2.37 2.25 -5.27
C ALA A 33 1.65 0.96 -4.85
N GLU A 34 2.42 -0.08 -4.48
CA GLU A 34 1.85 -1.35 -4.04
C GLU A 34 1.15 -1.24 -2.68
N ILE A 35 1.74 -0.51 -1.72
CA ILE A 35 1.08 -0.23 -0.43
C ILE A 35 -0.26 0.48 -0.64
N ASN A 36 -0.29 1.53 -1.47
CA ASN A 36 -1.54 2.24 -1.75
C ASN A 36 -2.59 1.35 -2.43
N ARG A 37 -2.17 0.45 -3.33
CA ARG A 37 -3.06 -0.51 -3.98
C ARG A 37 -3.71 -1.44 -2.96
N LEU A 38 -2.91 -2.06 -2.10
CA LEU A 38 -3.39 -3.00 -1.09
C LEU A 38 -4.33 -2.32 -0.09
N LEU A 39 -3.99 -1.11 0.38
CA LEU A 39 -4.85 -0.36 1.29
C LEU A 39 -6.19 0.05 0.65
N ARG A 40 -6.20 0.38 -0.65
CA ARG A 40 -7.46 0.66 -1.36
C ARG A 40 -8.33 -0.58 -1.46
N GLN A 41 -7.74 -1.72 -1.82
CA GLN A 41 -8.45 -2.99 -1.89
C GLN A 41 -9.03 -3.40 -0.55
N ALA A 42 -8.26 -3.26 0.54
CA ALA A 42 -8.74 -3.53 1.90
C ALA A 42 -9.92 -2.62 2.26
N LYS A 43 -9.80 -1.30 2.02
CA LYS A 43 -10.88 -0.35 2.26
C LYS A 43 -12.15 -0.70 1.48
N GLU A 44 -12.02 -1.03 0.19
CA GLU A 44 -13.16 -1.40 -0.65
C GLU A 44 -13.82 -2.71 -0.18
N ALA A 45 -13.04 -3.66 0.34
CA ALA A 45 -13.56 -4.89 0.92
C ALA A 45 -14.36 -4.62 2.21
N GLU A 46 -13.80 -3.84 3.13
CA GLU A 46 -14.49 -3.43 4.37
C GLU A 46 -15.81 -2.69 4.08
N GLN A 47 -15.83 -1.83 3.07
CA GLN A 47 -17.03 -1.10 2.67
C GLN A 47 -18.12 -2.00 2.07
N LYS A 48 -17.75 -3.12 1.46
CA LYS A 48 -18.70 -4.10 0.91
C LYS A 48 -19.25 -5.05 1.97
N GLU A 49 -18.48 -5.37 3.00
CA GLU A 49 -18.93 -6.22 4.10
C GLU A 49 -19.86 -5.47 5.07
N ALA A 50 -19.76 -4.14 5.13
CA ALA A 50 -20.58 -3.28 5.99
C ALA A 50 -21.90 -2.79 5.33
N ALA A 51 -22.17 -3.17 4.08
CA ALA A 51 -23.35 -2.76 3.30
C ALA A 51 -24.34 -3.92 3.12
#